data_AF-A0A2W4RHL1-F1
#
_entry.id   AF-A0A2W4RHL1-F1
#
_cell.length_a   1.000
_cell.length_b   1.000
_cell.length_c   1.000
_cell.angle_alpha   90.00
_cell.angle_beta   90.00
_cell.angle_gamma   90.00
#
_symmetry.space_group_name_H-M   'P 1'
#
loop_
_entity.id
_entity.type
_entity.pdbx_description
1 polymer ?
#
loop_
_entity_poly.entity_id
_entity_poly.type
_entity_poly.pdbx_seq_one_letter_code
_entity_poly.pdbx_strand_id
1 'polypeptide(L)' 'MLGPSVIRPGLVAVECNRVVVRRATYAETPIPPDAEVEIVAFVGGG' A
#
# COMPACT_ATOMS: atom_id res chain seq x y z
N MET A 1 4.41 8.65 -19.48
CA MET A 1 5.56 8.47 -18.58
C MET A 1 5.21 9.13 -17.26
N LEU A 2 4.90 8.35 -16.22
CA LEU A 2 4.65 8.92 -14.89
C LEU A 2 6.00 9.45 -14.37
N GLY A 3 6.05 10.74 -14.01
CA GLY A 3 7.23 11.36 -13.41
C GLY A 3 7.57 10.75 -12.03
N PRO A 4 8.61 11.20 -11.33
CA PRO A 4 8.98 10.67 -10.03
C PRO A 4 7.78 10.74 -9.08
N SER A 5 7.27 9.57 -8.69
CA SER A 5 6.12 9.44 -7.80
C SER A 5 6.54 9.92 -6.42
N VAL A 6 6.20 11.17 -6.09
CA VAL A 6 6.22 11.62 -4.69
C VAL A 6 5.22 10.74 -3.93
N ILE A 7 5.71 9.85 -3.07
CA ILE A 7 4.85 9.03 -2.21
C ILE A 7 4.14 9.98 -1.26
N ARG A 8 2.84 10.22 -1.52
CA ARG A 8 1.95 10.91 -0.58
C ARG A 8 1.25 9.84 0.24
N PRO A 9 1.53 9.69 1.55
CA PRO A 9 0.98 8.60 2.36
C PRO A 9 -0.55 8.52 2.38
N GLY A 10 -1.25 9.62 2.08
CA GLY A 10 -2.71 9.65 1.97
C GLY A 10 -3.28 9.24 0.61
N LEU A 11 -2.44 9.02 -0.42
CA LEU A 11 -2.86 8.66 -1.78
C LEU A 11 -2.39 7.26 -2.20
N VAL A 12 -1.95 6.45 -1.24
CA VAL A 12 -1.50 5.08 -1.46
C VAL A 12 -2.32 4.12 -0.60
N ALA A 13 -2.47 2.89 -1.07
CA ALA A 13 -2.86 1.76 -0.24
C ALA A 13 -1.63 0.94 0.12
N VAL A 14 -1.71 0.23 1.24
CA VAL A 14 -0.70 -0.74 1.66
C VAL A 14 -1.31 -2.12 1.55
N GLU A 15 -0.61 -3.03 0.90
CA GLU A 15 -0.96 -4.44 0.83
C GLU A 15 0.03 -5.27 1.66
N CYS A 16 -0.48 -6.35 2.23
CA CYS A 16 0.31 -7.42 2.83
C CYS A 16 -0.16 -8.73 2.19
N ASN A 17 0.73 -9.44 1.49
CA ASN A 17 0.44 -10.67 0.77
C ASN A 17 -0.77 -10.55 -0.18
N ARG A 18 -0.79 -9.49 -1.01
CA ARG A 18 -1.87 -9.16 -1.97
C ARG A 18 -3.23 -8.86 -1.34
N VAL A 19 -3.25 -8.55 -0.04
CA VAL A 19 -4.45 -8.12 0.69
C VAL A 19 -4.27 -6.68 1.13
N VAL A 20 -5.17 -5.80 0.69
CA VAL A 20 -5.20 -4.40 1.12
C VAL A 20 -5.47 -4.31 2.61
N VAL A 21 -4.53 -3.70 3.34
CA VAL A 21 -4.68 -3.39 4.77
C VAL A 21 -5.35 -2.03 4.90
N ARG A 22 -6.39 -1.95 5.73
CA ARG A 22 -7.05 -0.66 6.00
C ARG A 22 -6.12 0.23 6.82
N ARG A 23 -5.99 1.50 6.42
CA ARG A 23 -5.14 2.48 7.13
C ARG A 23 -5.41 2.56 8.63
N ALA A 24 -6.68 2.46 9.03
CA ALA A 24 -7.09 2.50 10.42
C ALA A 24 -6.52 1.34 11.26
N THR A 25 -6.15 0.22 10.65
CA THR A 25 -5.71 -0.99 11.35
C THR A 25 -4.21 -1.22 11.27
N TYR A 26 -3.42 -0.30 10.70
CA TYR A 26 -1.98 -0.50 10.50
C TYR A 26 -1.24 -0.84 11.78
N ALA A 27 -1.49 -0.11 12.87
CA ALA A 27 -0.83 -0.35 14.15
C ALA A 27 -1.15 -1.73 14.75
N GLU A 28 -2.28 -2.31 14.36
CA GLU A 28 -2.79 -3.59 14.87
C GLU A 28 -2.51 -4.75 13.92
N THR A 29 -2.03 -4.48 12.71
CA THR A 29 -1.81 -5.50 11.68
C THR A 29 -0.39 -6.05 11.82
N PRO A 30 -0.20 -7.28 12.33
CA PRO A 30 1.13 -7.88 12.38
C PRO A 30 1.64 -8.16 10.96
N ILE A 31 2.96 -8.03 10.78
CA ILE A 31 3.65 -8.38 9.55
C ILE A 31 4.42 -9.68 9.79
N PRO A 32 4.02 -10.81 9.17
CA PRO A 32 4.79 -12.05 9.22
C PRO A 32 6.23 -11.85 8.69
N PRO A 33 7.23 -12.62 9.17
CA PRO A 33 8.63 -12.49 8.74
C PRO A 33 8.87 -12.67 7.23
N ASP A 34 7.97 -13.38 6.55
CA ASP A 34 8.01 -13.72 5.12
C ASP A 34 6.99 -12.94 4.29
N ALA A 35 6.33 -11.95 4.89
CA ALA A 35 5.29 -11.19 4.21
C ALA A 35 5.84 -10.29 3.11
N GLU A 36 5.14 -10.26 1.98
CA GLU A 36 5.34 -9.30 0.91
C GLU A 36 4.49 -8.06 1.20
N VAL A 37 5.13 -6.90 1.36
CA VAL A 37 4.46 -5.62 1.61
C VAL A 37 4.61 -4.73 0.39
N GLU A 38 3.48 -4.29 -0.16
CA GLU A 38 3.44 -3.42 -1.32
C GLU A 38 2.79 -2.07 -0.98
N ILE A 39 3.37 -0.99 -1.50
CA ILE A 39 2.76 0.35 -1.46
C ILE A 39 2.24 0.64 -2.86
N VAL A 40 0.92 0.58 -3.02
CA VAL A 40 0.27 0.70 -4.33
C VAL A 40 -0.42 2.05 -4.46
N ALA A 41 -0.29 2.67 -5.64
CA ALA A 41 -1.05 3.85 -6.01
C ALA A 41 -2.13 3.46 -7.02
N PHE A 42 -3.38 3.82 -6.77
CA PHE A 42 -4.44 3.68 -7.75
C PHE A 42 -4.27 4.77 -8.82
N VAL A 43 -3.75 4.39 -9.98
CA VAL A 43 -3.50 5.33 -11.08
C VAL A 43 -4.71 5.57 -11.98
N GLY A 44 -5.84 4.88 -11.74
CA GLY A 44 -7.07 5.00 -12.52
C GLY A 44 -6.91 4.41 -13.93
N GLY A 45 -7.72 3.41 -14.27
CA GLY A 45 -7.72 2.79 -15.59
C GLY A 45 -9.14 2.38 -15.94
N GLY A 46 -9.94 3.37 -16.32
CA GLY A 46 -11.12 3.17 -17.17
C GLY A 46 -10.70 3.35 -18.61
#